data_AF-A0A8R7V8I4-F1
#
_entry.id   AF-A0A8R7V8I4-F1
#
_cell.length_a   1.000
_cell.length_b   1.000
_cell.length_c   1.000
_cell.angle_alpha   90.00
_cell.angle_beta   90.00
_cell.angle_gamma   90.00
#
_symmetry.space_group_name_H-M   'P 1'
#
loop_
_entity.id
_entity.type
_entity.pdbx_description
1 polymer ?
#
loop_
_entity_poly.entity_id
_entity_poly.type
_entity_poly.pdbx_seq_one_letter_code
_entity_poly.pdbx_strand_id
1 'polypeptide(L)'
;MENAEICFCASTFRRGSAVVLNGLPHVQNLTLKISVEVLEVYFIGHQIAVTCSRSSSIILAVYHKHDDKILYLVSLLRAAPFIEHLQVHFDGTCTMWFAYKGSSRQDIPRSEHKYLHLKNVHVTGFKATKGQLQLLLHVVENAPAIETVTVDTVQRRYDLLDPDEILPTLRSSALDIVRDPLSKRLPPDAKLYLL
;
A
#
# COMPACT_ATOMS: atom_id res chain seq x y z
N MET A 1 14.27 15.56 13.67
CA MET A 1 12.99 15.63 12.95
C MET A 1 12.27 14.33 13.22
N GLU A 2 11.11 14.39 13.87
CA GLU A 2 10.34 13.20 14.25
C GLU A 2 9.52 12.66 13.08
N ASN A 3 9.07 13.55 12.20
CA ASN A 3 8.21 13.25 11.05
C ASN A 3 8.80 13.88 9.77
N ALA A 4 8.73 13.18 8.64
CA ALA A 4 8.98 13.75 7.33
C ALA A 4 7.90 13.31 6.33
N GLU A 5 7.41 14.26 5.56
CA GLU A 5 6.52 13.99 4.43
C GLU A 5 7.26 14.26 3.13
N ILE A 6 7.30 13.26 2.25
CA ILE A 6 7.98 13.33 0.97
C ILE A 6 7.01 12.88 -0.11
N CYS A 7 6.79 13.76 -1.07
CA CYS A 7 6.00 13.48 -2.25
C CYS A 7 6.94 13.22 -3.42
N PHE A 8 6.83 12.02 -4.01
CA PHE A 8 7.59 11.64 -5.19
C PHE A 8 6.67 11.63 -6.41
N CYS A 9 6.99 12.45 -7.40
CA CYS A 9 6.44 12.32 -8.74
C CYS A 9 7.34 11.40 -9.59
N ALA A 10 6.82 10.88 -10.70
CA ALA A 10 7.50 9.88 -11.55
C ALA A 10 8.95 10.26 -11.90
N SER A 11 9.21 11.54 -12.17
CA SER A 11 10.51 12.05 -12.57
C SER A 11 11.52 12.24 -11.43
N THR A 12 11.05 12.38 -10.18
CA THR A 12 11.90 12.67 -9.00
C THR A 12 12.21 11.45 -8.17
N PHE A 13 11.35 10.42 -8.12
CA PHE A 13 11.65 9.20 -7.37
C PHE A 13 12.93 8.52 -7.86
N ARG A 14 13.15 8.47 -9.17
CA ARG A 14 14.36 7.86 -9.75
C ARG A 14 15.66 8.52 -9.30
N ARG A 15 15.64 9.84 -9.16
CA ARG A 15 16.86 10.61 -8.85
C ARG A 15 16.99 10.92 -7.36
N GLY A 16 15.87 10.97 -6.66
CA GLY A 16 15.79 11.44 -5.28
C GLY A 16 15.50 10.36 -4.25
N SER A 17 14.92 9.19 -4.59
CA SER A 17 14.48 8.23 -3.57
C SER A 17 15.63 7.71 -2.72
N ALA A 18 16.71 7.21 -3.34
CA ALA A 18 17.88 6.76 -2.61
C ALA A 18 18.54 7.90 -1.82
N VAL A 19 18.65 9.10 -2.39
CA VAL A 19 19.28 10.25 -1.74
C VAL A 19 18.47 10.73 -0.53
N VAL A 20 17.15 10.79 -0.67
CA VAL A 20 16.23 11.28 0.36
C VAL A 20 16.02 10.23 1.44
N LEU A 21 15.82 8.97 1.08
CA LEU A 21 15.64 7.87 2.05
C LEU A 21 16.94 7.56 2.80
N ASN A 22 18.11 7.65 2.16
CA ASN A 22 19.40 7.51 2.84
C ASN A 22 19.82 8.80 3.58
N GLY A 23 19.36 9.97 3.13
CA GLY A 23 19.68 11.28 3.72
C GLY A 23 18.84 11.62 4.96
N LEU A 24 17.87 10.78 5.32
CA LEU A 24 16.99 10.97 6.48
C LEU A 24 17.13 9.84 7.52
N PRO A 25 18.34 9.58 8.06
CA PRO A 25 18.58 8.45 8.96
C PRO A 25 17.88 8.58 10.33
N HIS A 26 17.30 9.74 10.66
CA HIS A 26 16.73 10.05 11.97
C HIS A 26 15.21 10.26 11.96
N VAL A 27 14.53 10.07 10.82
CA VAL A 27 13.07 10.22 10.74
C VAL A 27 12.39 8.95 11.26
N GLN A 28 11.48 9.09 12.22
CA GLN A 28 10.72 7.97 12.78
C GLN A 28 9.44 7.71 11.97
N ASN A 29 8.71 8.77 11.60
CA ASN A 29 7.49 8.67 10.81
C ASN A 29 7.71 9.23 9.40
N LEU A 30 7.57 8.38 8.37
CA LEU A 30 7.85 8.72 6.98
C LEU A 30 6.60 8.60 6.11
N THR A 31 6.00 9.73 5.76
CA THR A 31 4.89 9.76 4.80
C THR A 31 5.45 9.78 3.37
N LEU A 32 5.26 8.70 2.61
CA LEU A 32 5.72 8.58 1.22
C LEU A 32 4.56 8.67 0.22
N LYS A 33 4.21 9.88 -0.21
CA LYS A 33 3.21 10.04 -1.26
C LYS A 33 3.83 9.67 -2.62
N ILE A 34 3.56 8.45 -3.10
CA ILE A 34 4.14 7.90 -4.34
C ILE A 34 3.03 7.60 -5.34
N SER A 35 3.05 8.26 -6.52
CA SER A 35 2.21 7.85 -7.66
C SER A 35 2.69 6.51 -8.24
N VAL A 36 1.80 5.59 -8.60
CA VAL A 36 2.22 4.26 -9.14
C VAL A 36 2.99 4.33 -10.46
N GLU A 37 2.89 5.42 -11.23
CA GLU A 37 3.73 5.69 -12.42
C GLU A 37 5.23 5.65 -12.09
N VAL A 38 5.57 6.01 -10.86
CA VAL A 38 6.92 5.95 -10.31
C VAL A 38 7.44 4.52 -10.22
N LEU A 39 6.56 3.57 -9.87
CA LEU A 39 6.93 2.19 -9.56
C LEU A 39 7.30 1.44 -10.86
N GLU A 40 6.57 1.66 -11.95
CA GLU A 40 6.81 1.00 -13.25
C GLU A 40 8.25 1.11 -13.76
N VAL A 41 8.89 2.27 -13.57
CA VAL A 41 10.25 2.55 -14.05
C VAL A 41 11.32 1.85 -13.20
N TYR A 42 11.00 1.48 -11.95
CA TYR A 42 11.97 0.93 -11.00
C TYR A 42 11.90 -0.59 -10.82
N PHE A 43 10.71 -1.19 -10.95
CA PHE A 43 10.50 -2.59 -10.55
C PHE A 43 10.71 -3.61 -11.67
N ILE A 44 11.03 -3.17 -12.88
CA ILE A 44 11.56 -4.05 -13.94
C ILE A 44 13.05 -4.30 -13.63
N GLY A 45 13.31 -5.37 -12.87
CA GLY A 45 14.63 -6.03 -12.83
C GLY A 45 15.59 -5.65 -11.70
N HIS A 46 15.23 -4.82 -10.72
CA HIS A 46 16.17 -4.40 -9.67
C HIS A 46 15.64 -4.66 -8.25
N GLN A 47 16.51 -5.24 -7.41
CA GLN A 47 16.37 -5.20 -5.95
C GLN A 47 16.44 -3.73 -5.52
N ILE A 48 15.48 -3.26 -4.71
CA ILE A 48 15.61 -1.93 -4.11
C ILE A 48 16.84 -1.96 -3.19
N ALA A 49 17.88 -1.22 -3.56
CA ALA A 49 19.08 -1.02 -2.74
C ALA A 49 18.90 0.06 -1.66
N VAL A 50 17.66 0.40 -1.32
CA VAL A 50 17.30 1.44 -0.36
C VAL A 50 16.58 0.78 0.80
N THR A 51 17.23 0.75 1.97
CA THR A 51 16.60 0.24 3.19
C THR A 51 16.11 1.42 4.02
N CYS A 52 14.80 1.56 4.10
CA CYS A 52 14.09 2.46 4.99
C CYS A 52 14.11 1.89 6.42
N SER A 53 15.29 1.86 7.02
CA SER A 53 15.59 1.08 8.23
C SER A 53 14.98 1.61 9.53
N ARG A 54 14.26 2.74 9.50
CA ARG A 54 13.67 3.34 10.73
C ARG A 54 12.27 3.91 10.57
N SER A 55 11.60 3.72 9.43
CA SER A 55 10.24 4.23 9.24
C SER A 55 9.22 3.30 9.87
N SER A 56 8.54 3.80 10.90
CA SER A 56 7.43 3.08 11.56
C SER A 56 6.12 3.20 10.79
N SER A 57 5.94 4.22 9.95
CA SER A 57 4.71 4.46 9.20
C SER A 57 5.00 4.81 7.75
N ILE A 58 4.21 4.28 6.82
CA ILE A 58 4.21 4.60 5.39
C ILE A 58 2.77 4.82 4.91
N ILE A 59 2.51 5.94 4.24
CA ILE A 59 1.23 6.28 3.62
C ILE A 59 1.44 6.37 2.11
N LEU A 60 0.64 5.65 1.33
CA LEU A 60 0.73 5.56 -0.14
C LEU A 60 -0.57 6.02 -0.80
N ALA A 61 -0.46 6.71 -1.93
CA ALA A 61 -1.61 7.13 -2.73
C ALA A 61 -1.50 6.53 -4.15
N VAL A 62 -2.48 5.71 -4.55
CA VAL A 62 -2.43 4.88 -5.75
C VAL A 62 -3.53 5.28 -6.73
N TYR A 63 -3.17 5.76 -7.91
CA TYR A 63 -4.12 6.15 -8.95
C TYR A 63 -4.54 4.97 -9.87
N HIS A 64 -5.84 4.85 -10.18
CA HIS A 64 -6.51 3.75 -10.91
C HIS A 64 -5.98 3.45 -12.31
N LYS A 65 -5.21 4.35 -12.93
CA LYS A 65 -4.56 4.05 -14.23
C LYS A 65 -3.53 2.91 -14.15
N HIS A 66 -3.28 2.36 -12.95
CA HIS A 66 -2.19 1.44 -12.66
C HIS A 66 -2.58 0.23 -11.81
N ASP A 67 -3.82 -0.25 -11.94
CA ASP A 67 -4.31 -1.43 -11.19
C ASP A 67 -3.47 -2.71 -11.43
N ASP A 68 -2.84 -2.79 -12.60
CA ASP A 68 -1.89 -3.85 -13.00
C ASP A 68 -0.51 -3.74 -12.34
N LYS A 69 -0.25 -2.67 -11.58
CA LYS A 69 1.05 -2.35 -10.97
C LYS A 69 0.99 -2.25 -9.45
N ILE A 70 -0.18 -2.46 -8.85
CA ILE A 70 -0.40 -2.43 -7.40
C ILE A 70 0.58 -3.36 -6.66
N LEU A 71 0.90 -4.52 -7.25
CA LEU A 71 1.78 -5.50 -6.62
C LEU A 71 3.25 -5.05 -6.52
N TYR A 72 3.67 -4.00 -7.24
CA TYR A 72 5.00 -3.42 -7.03
C TYR A 72 5.18 -2.79 -5.65
N LEU A 73 4.08 -2.47 -4.95
CA LEU A 73 4.13 -2.02 -3.56
C LEU A 73 4.76 -3.05 -2.62
N VAL A 74 4.70 -4.35 -2.94
CA VAL A 74 5.38 -5.41 -2.17
C VAL A 74 6.88 -5.15 -2.09
N SER A 75 7.49 -4.71 -3.19
CA SER A 75 8.91 -4.40 -3.21
C SER A 75 9.24 -3.22 -2.28
N LEU A 76 8.39 -2.20 -2.23
CA LEU A 76 8.55 -1.07 -1.29
C LEU A 76 8.47 -1.54 0.17
N LEU A 77 7.52 -2.43 0.50
CA LEU A 77 7.41 -2.98 1.85
C LEU A 77 8.67 -3.76 2.25
N ARG A 78 9.31 -4.49 1.32
CA ARG A 78 10.60 -5.16 1.59
C ARG A 78 11.73 -4.18 1.89
N ALA A 79 11.69 -3.00 1.28
CA ALA A 79 12.64 -1.93 1.57
C ALA A 79 12.41 -1.30 2.95
N ALA A 80 11.29 -1.55 3.62
CA ALA A 80 10.96 -0.99 4.93
C ALA A 80 10.77 -2.08 6.00
N PRO A 81 11.85 -2.76 6.44
CA PRO A 81 11.74 -3.93 7.32
C PRO A 81 11.14 -3.64 8.71
N PHE A 82 11.19 -2.39 9.18
CA PHE A 82 10.68 -1.96 10.49
C PHE A 82 9.36 -1.20 10.42
N ILE A 83 8.64 -1.29 9.29
CA ILE A 83 7.32 -0.68 9.16
C ILE A 83 6.34 -1.25 10.19
N GLU A 84 5.65 -0.38 10.91
CA GLU A 84 4.59 -0.72 11.87
C GLU A 84 3.18 -0.36 11.37
N HIS A 85 3.06 0.69 10.56
CA HIS A 85 1.81 1.21 10.04
C HIS A 85 1.88 1.40 8.52
N LEU A 86 0.95 0.79 7.80
CA LEU A 86 0.80 0.92 6.35
C LEU A 86 -0.56 1.54 6.05
N GLN A 87 -0.58 2.66 5.34
CA GLN A 87 -1.80 3.22 4.76
C GLN A 87 -1.71 3.22 3.24
N VAL A 88 -2.76 2.77 2.56
CA VAL A 88 -2.85 2.76 1.09
C VAL A 88 -4.19 3.34 0.66
N HIS A 89 -4.13 4.43 -0.09
CA HIS A 89 -5.29 5.15 -0.56
C HIS A 89 -5.44 4.96 -2.06
N PHE A 90 -6.42 4.17 -2.47
CA PHE A 90 -6.73 3.96 -3.88
C PHE A 90 -7.64 5.09 -4.38
N ASP A 91 -7.20 5.77 -5.44
CA ASP A 91 -7.87 6.90 -6.06
C ASP A 91 -8.22 6.57 -7.52
N GLY A 92 -9.44 6.88 -7.95
CA GLY A 92 -9.83 6.84 -9.36
C GLY A 92 -11.33 7.00 -9.57
N THR A 93 -11.71 7.64 -10.67
CA THR A 93 -13.11 7.95 -11.01
C THR A 93 -13.87 6.80 -11.66
N CYS A 94 -13.21 5.68 -12.00
CA CYS A 94 -13.85 4.60 -12.72
C CYS A 94 -14.65 3.67 -11.79
N THR A 95 -15.86 3.33 -12.25
CA THR A 95 -16.86 2.44 -11.62
C THR A 95 -16.68 0.97 -12.00
N MET A 96 -15.54 0.58 -12.58
CA MET A 96 -15.33 -0.77 -13.10
C MET A 96 -15.11 -1.76 -11.95
N TRP A 97 -16.23 -2.26 -11.43
CA TRP A 97 -16.28 -3.38 -10.51
C TRP A 97 -15.91 -4.69 -11.20
N PHE A 98 -15.28 -5.58 -10.42
CA PHE A 98 -14.98 -6.96 -10.79
C PHE A 98 -14.00 -7.12 -11.95
N ALA A 99 -12.83 -6.51 -11.84
CA ALA A 99 -11.75 -6.80 -12.76
C ALA A 99 -11.15 -8.19 -12.43
N TYR A 100 -11.70 -9.24 -13.07
CA TYR A 100 -11.00 -10.51 -13.31
C TYR A 100 -9.65 -10.29 -14.04
N LYS A 101 -9.44 -9.10 -14.61
CA LYS A 101 -8.17 -8.59 -15.12
C LYS A 101 -7.40 -7.82 -14.04
N GLY A 102 -6.13 -8.16 -13.89
CA GLY A 102 -5.22 -7.55 -12.93
C GLY A 102 -4.08 -8.51 -12.62
N SER A 103 -3.02 -7.97 -12.04
CA SER A 103 -1.80 -8.70 -11.69
C SER A 103 -2.14 -9.95 -10.87
N SER A 104 -1.50 -11.06 -11.21
CA SER A 104 -1.64 -12.33 -10.53
C SER A 104 -0.62 -12.43 -9.40
N ARG A 105 -0.83 -13.32 -8.41
CA ARG A 105 0.21 -13.63 -7.42
C ARG A 105 1.52 -14.11 -8.04
N GLN A 106 1.47 -14.65 -9.25
CA GLN A 106 2.65 -15.05 -10.00
C GLN A 106 3.58 -13.86 -10.32
N ASP A 107 3.04 -12.63 -10.32
CA ASP A 107 3.80 -11.39 -10.51
C ASP A 107 4.43 -10.89 -9.21
N ILE A 108 4.05 -11.46 -8.05
CA ILE A 108 4.73 -11.20 -6.78
C ILE A 108 5.96 -12.10 -6.75
N PRO A 109 7.19 -11.55 -6.65
CA PRO A 109 8.38 -12.36 -6.49
C PRO A 109 8.20 -13.21 -5.23
N ARG A 110 8.40 -14.54 -5.30
CA ARG A 110 8.31 -15.42 -4.13
C ARG A 110 9.15 -14.84 -3.00
N SER A 111 8.50 -14.50 -1.89
CA SER A 111 9.12 -13.81 -0.77
C SER A 111 9.23 -14.75 0.41
N GLU A 112 10.44 -14.95 0.92
CA GLU A 112 10.66 -15.48 2.27
C GLU A 112 10.62 -14.35 3.33
N HIS A 113 10.59 -13.09 2.88
CA HIS A 113 10.62 -11.92 3.75
C HIS A 113 9.29 -11.72 4.45
N LYS A 114 9.33 -11.70 5.78
CA LYS A 114 8.20 -11.37 6.65
C LYS A 114 8.24 -9.92 7.11
N TYR A 115 7.08 -9.29 7.22
CA TYR A 115 6.92 -7.96 7.77
C TYR A 115 6.75 -8.07 9.30
N LEU A 116 7.86 -8.32 10.00
CA LEU A 116 7.84 -8.71 11.41
C LEU A 116 7.31 -7.63 12.36
N HIS A 117 7.35 -6.37 11.94
CA HIS A 117 6.96 -5.22 12.76
C HIS A 117 5.61 -4.62 12.35
N LEU A 118 5.00 -5.09 11.24
CA LEU A 118 3.80 -4.48 10.70
C LEU A 118 2.58 -4.83 11.55
N LYS A 119 2.04 -3.84 12.24
CA LYS A 119 0.91 -3.95 13.17
C LYS A 119 -0.40 -3.50 12.55
N ASN A 120 -0.38 -2.42 11.78
CA ASN A 120 -1.59 -1.75 11.32
C ASN A 120 -1.60 -1.57 9.81
N VAL A 121 -2.69 -2.00 9.16
CA VAL A 121 -2.92 -1.81 7.73
C VAL A 121 -4.24 -1.07 7.54
N HIS A 122 -4.23 0.04 6.82
CA HIS A 122 -5.41 0.83 6.52
C HIS A 122 -5.50 1.08 5.02
N VAL A 123 -6.55 0.56 4.39
CA VAL A 123 -6.80 0.70 2.96
C VAL A 123 -8.07 1.51 2.75
N THR A 124 -8.03 2.49 1.86
CA THR A 124 -9.22 3.26 1.47
C THR A 124 -9.40 3.28 -0.04
N GLY A 125 -10.60 3.59 -0.51
CA GLY A 125 -10.96 3.51 -1.93
C GLY A 125 -10.93 2.08 -2.45
N PHE A 126 -11.14 1.10 -1.58
CA PHE A 126 -11.13 -0.31 -1.95
C PHE A 126 -12.28 -0.62 -2.90
N LYS A 127 -11.96 -1.19 -4.07
CA LYS A 127 -12.91 -1.54 -5.14
C LYS A 127 -12.91 -3.04 -5.45
N ALA A 128 -12.25 -3.85 -4.62
CA ALA A 128 -12.08 -5.29 -4.81
C ALA A 128 -11.50 -5.67 -6.18
N THR A 129 -10.58 -4.86 -6.71
CA THR A 129 -9.82 -5.25 -7.90
C THR A 129 -8.87 -6.39 -7.54
N LYS A 130 -8.53 -7.23 -8.52
CA LYS A 130 -7.65 -8.38 -8.28
C LYS A 130 -6.31 -7.95 -7.66
N GLY A 131 -5.70 -6.85 -8.14
CA GLY A 131 -4.44 -6.32 -7.58
C GLY A 131 -4.56 -5.90 -6.12
N GLN A 132 -5.63 -5.17 -5.76
CA GLN A 132 -5.89 -4.75 -4.37
C GLN A 132 -6.07 -5.94 -3.43
N LEU A 133 -6.89 -6.93 -3.84
CA LEU A 133 -7.10 -8.15 -3.07
C LEU A 133 -5.79 -8.92 -2.88
N GLN A 134 -5.01 -9.08 -3.94
CA GLN A 134 -3.75 -9.82 -3.88
C GLN A 134 -2.70 -9.13 -3.00
N LEU A 135 -2.64 -7.79 -3.03
CA LEU A 135 -1.78 -7.03 -2.12
C LEU A 135 -2.18 -7.25 -0.66
N LEU A 136 -3.46 -7.09 -0.33
CA LEU A 136 -3.96 -7.27 1.04
C LEU A 136 -3.67 -8.67 1.58
N LEU A 137 -3.97 -9.71 0.79
CA LEU A 137 -3.70 -11.08 1.20
C LEU A 137 -2.21 -11.34 1.36
N HIS A 138 -1.37 -10.80 0.48
CA HIS A 138 0.08 -10.93 0.60
C HIS A 138 0.60 -10.29 1.89
N VAL A 139 0.13 -9.08 2.22
CA VAL A 139 0.55 -8.38 3.44
C VAL A 139 0.13 -9.19 4.68
N VAL A 140 -1.13 -9.61 4.76
CA VAL A 140 -1.63 -10.35 5.92
C VAL A 140 -0.93 -11.70 6.11
N GLU A 141 -0.67 -12.44 5.03
CA GLU A 141 0.03 -13.73 5.11
C GLU A 141 1.50 -13.61 5.57
N ASN A 142 2.12 -12.46 5.34
CA ASN A 142 3.54 -12.24 5.60
C ASN A 142 3.82 -11.36 6.83
N ALA A 143 2.80 -10.83 7.50
CA ALA A 143 2.93 -9.94 8.65
C ALA A 143 2.36 -10.58 9.93
N PRO A 144 3.18 -11.30 10.71
CA PRO A 144 2.71 -12.03 11.89
C PRO A 144 2.30 -11.12 13.06
N ALA A 145 2.79 -9.87 13.09
CA ALA A 145 2.53 -8.91 14.17
C ALA A 145 1.30 -8.03 13.91
N ILE A 146 0.48 -8.33 12.90
CA ILE A 146 -0.72 -7.55 12.62
C ILE A 146 -1.68 -7.58 13.81
N GLU A 147 -2.07 -6.39 14.23
CA GLU A 147 -3.07 -6.14 15.26
C GLU A 147 -4.38 -5.65 14.62
N THR A 148 -4.30 -4.82 13.58
CA THR A 148 -5.48 -4.23 12.93
C THR A 148 -5.35 -4.17 11.42
N VAL A 149 -6.41 -4.59 10.72
CA VAL A 149 -6.61 -4.33 9.29
C VAL A 149 -7.94 -3.61 9.09
N THR A 150 -7.90 -2.45 8.45
CA THR A 150 -9.07 -1.66 8.07
C THR A 150 -9.14 -1.58 6.56
N VAL A 151 -10.28 -1.98 5.98
CA VAL A 151 -10.57 -1.87 4.55
C VAL A 151 -11.81 -1.00 4.40
N ASP A 152 -11.62 0.15 3.77
CA ASP A 152 -12.61 1.19 3.59
C ASP A 152 -12.88 1.39 2.10
N THR A 153 -14.16 1.37 1.72
CA THR A 153 -14.60 1.64 0.34
C THR A 153 -14.60 3.12 -0.03
N VAL A 154 -14.57 4.00 0.97
CA VAL A 154 -14.56 5.46 0.78
C VAL A 154 -13.27 5.89 0.12
N GLN A 155 -13.40 6.57 -1.01
CA GLN A 155 -12.28 7.19 -1.70
C GLN A 155 -11.95 8.53 -1.04
N ARG A 156 -10.68 8.71 -0.69
CA ARG A 156 -10.14 9.99 -0.22
C ARG A 156 -9.29 10.56 -1.34
N ARG A 157 -9.64 11.73 -1.86
CA ARG A 157 -8.78 12.42 -2.84
C ARG A 157 -7.48 12.81 -2.16
N TYR A 158 -6.37 12.35 -2.72
CA TYR A 158 -5.04 12.84 -2.36
C TYR A 158 -4.52 13.87 -3.38
N ASP A 159 -5.43 14.40 -4.19
CA ASP A 159 -5.19 15.54 -5.07
C ASP A 159 -4.66 16.69 -4.19
N LEU A 160 -3.51 17.25 -4.57
CA LEU A 160 -2.72 18.25 -3.83
C LEU A 160 -3.44 19.59 -3.54
N LEU A 161 -4.77 19.62 -3.64
CA LEU A 161 -5.61 20.81 -3.52
C LEU A 161 -6.73 20.67 -2.48
N ASP A 162 -7.15 19.47 -2.07
CA ASP A 162 -8.07 19.32 -0.93
C ASP A 162 -8.13 17.87 -0.39
N PRO A 163 -7.55 17.55 0.78
CA PRO A 163 -7.56 16.21 1.36
C PRO A 163 -8.91 15.77 1.95
N ASP A 164 -9.89 16.67 2.07
CA ASP A 164 -11.14 16.43 2.81
C ASP A 164 -12.36 16.14 1.91
N GLU A 165 -12.21 16.10 0.58
CA GLU A 165 -13.32 15.76 -0.32
C GLU A 165 -13.60 14.24 -0.32
N ILE A 166 -14.53 13.83 0.55
CA ILE A 166 -15.07 12.47 0.60
C ILE A 166 -16.01 12.25 -0.59
N LEU A 167 -15.60 11.40 -1.53
CA LEU A 167 -16.47 10.98 -2.64
C LEU A 167 -17.51 9.94 -2.16
N PRO A 168 -18.70 9.87 -2.80
CA PRO A 168 -19.79 9.02 -2.35
C PRO A 168 -19.36 7.55 -2.23
N THR A 169 -19.77 6.92 -1.14
CA THR A 169 -19.46 5.53 -0.77
C THR A 169 -19.74 4.58 -1.93
N LEU A 170 -18.70 3.90 -2.42
CA LEU A 170 -18.85 2.83 -3.40
C LEU A 170 -19.34 1.55 -2.67
N ARG A 171 -20.33 0.87 -3.25
CA ARG A 171 -21.15 -0.18 -2.60
C ARG A 171 -20.38 -1.23 -1.77
N SER A 172 -21.03 -1.64 -0.68
CA SER A 172 -20.64 -2.67 0.30
C SER A 172 -20.24 -4.04 -0.27
N SER A 173 -20.63 -4.39 -1.50
CA SER A 173 -20.33 -5.68 -2.12
C SER A 173 -18.83 -5.96 -2.31
N ALA A 174 -17.99 -4.93 -2.38
CA ALA A 174 -16.54 -5.09 -2.43
C ALA A 174 -15.98 -5.68 -1.12
N LEU A 175 -16.55 -5.29 0.03
CA LEU A 175 -16.11 -5.75 1.34
C LEU A 175 -16.45 -7.23 1.55
N ASP A 176 -17.57 -7.70 1.00
CA ASP A 176 -17.96 -9.11 1.07
C ASP A 176 -16.95 -10.02 0.36
N ILE A 177 -16.31 -9.56 -0.72
CA ILE A 177 -15.26 -10.32 -1.43
C ILE A 177 -14.04 -10.57 -0.56
N VAL A 178 -13.68 -9.60 0.27
CA VAL A 178 -12.40 -9.61 1.02
C VAL A 178 -12.57 -10.11 2.45
N ARG A 179 -13.79 -10.10 2.99
CA ARG A 179 -14.13 -10.54 4.35
C ARG A 179 -13.60 -11.93 4.68
N ASP A 180 -14.08 -12.95 3.97
CA ASP A 180 -13.73 -14.34 4.23
C ASP A 180 -12.25 -14.66 3.95
N PRO A 181 -11.64 -14.16 2.86
CA PRO A 181 -10.22 -14.36 2.62
C PRO A 181 -9.31 -13.77 3.70
N LEU A 182 -9.62 -12.59 4.24
CA LEU A 182 -8.82 -11.94 5.28
C LEU A 182 -9.04 -12.57 6.65
N SER A 183 -10.30 -12.81 7.05
CA SER A 183 -10.60 -13.37 8.37
C SER A 183 -9.93 -14.73 8.61
N LYS A 184 -9.79 -15.55 7.55
CA LYS A 184 -9.10 -16.85 7.62
C LYS A 184 -7.57 -16.77 7.71
N ARG A 185 -6.97 -15.61 7.43
CA ARG A 185 -5.51 -15.43 7.32
C ARG A 185 -4.94 -14.52 8.41
N LEU A 186 -5.80 -13.74 9.05
CA LEU A 186 -5.41 -12.86 10.13
C LEU A 186 -4.95 -13.66 11.36
N PRO A 187 -4.00 -13.12 12.15
CA PRO A 187 -3.69 -13.64 13.47
C PRO A 187 -4.95 -13.70 14.37
N PRO A 188 -5.03 -14.62 15.34
CA PRO A 188 -6.23 -14.83 16.17
C PRO A 188 -6.71 -13.56 16.90
N ASP A 189 -5.78 -12.71 17.33
CA ASP A 189 -6.07 -11.49 18.10
C ASP A 189 -6.23 -10.24 17.21
N ALA A 190 -6.03 -10.39 15.89
CA ALA A 190 -6.09 -9.28 14.96
C ALA A 190 -7.54 -8.89 14.64
N LYS A 191 -7.78 -7.58 14.56
CA LYS A 191 -9.10 -7.02 14.28
C LYS A 191 -9.23 -6.66 12.80
N LEU A 192 -10.35 -7.06 12.19
CA LEU A 192 -10.73 -6.68 10.83
C LEU A 192 -11.89 -5.69 10.87
N TYR A 193 -11.66 -4.48 10.35
CA TYR A 193 -12.70 -3.46 10.17
C TYR A 193 -12.99 -3.32 8.67
N LEU A 194 -14.27 -3.45 8.31
CA LEU A 194 -14.75 -3.28 6.94
C LEU A 194 -15.71 -2.09 6.95
N LEU A 195 -15.37 -1.01 6.23
CA LEU A 195 -16.01 0.30 6.30
C LEU A 195 -16.56 0.76 4.93
#